data_AF-A0A537PLK2-F1
#
_entry.id   AF-A0A537PLK2-F1
#
_cell.length_a   1.000
_cell.length_b   1.000
_cell.length_c   1.000
_cell.angle_alpha   90.00
_cell.angle_beta   90.00
_cell.angle_gamma   90.00
#
_symmetry.space_group_name_H-M   'P 1'
#
loop_
_entity.id
_entity.type
_entity.pdbx_description
1 polymer ?
#
loop_
_entity_poly.entity_id
_entity_poly.type
_entity_poly.pdbx_seq_one_letter_code
_entity_poly.pdbx_strand_id
1 'polypeptide(L)'
;IETVCVTSYGAPGTQGKLELLKPPAERIIGIAGGEGRGVVIVDDLVDTGGTARIVRGLLPKAHFAAVYAKPLGRPLVDTFITEVSQDTWIHFPWDTGLAFQPPLREGGA
;
A
#
# COMPACT_ATOMS: atom_id res chain seq x y z
N ILE A 1 -8.37 4.07 -15.19
CA ILE A 1 -8.15 3.70 -13.77
C ILE A 1 -8.41 2.20 -13.66
N GLU A 2 -7.51 1.46 -13.01
CA GLU A 2 -7.51 0.00 -12.89
C GLU A 2 -6.95 -0.38 -11.50
N THR A 3 -7.16 -1.61 -11.03
CA THR A 3 -6.62 -2.11 -9.76
C THR A 3 -5.73 -3.34 -9.92
N VAL A 4 -4.77 -3.48 -9.01
CA VAL A 4 -3.99 -4.70 -8.76
C VAL A 4 -4.20 -5.09 -7.31
N CYS A 5 -4.39 -6.37 -7.01
CA CYS A 5 -4.66 -6.83 -5.64
C CYS A 5 -3.60 -7.83 -5.22
N VAL A 6 -2.88 -7.51 -4.14
CA VAL A 6 -1.89 -8.37 -3.50
C VAL A 6 -2.33 -8.61 -2.06
N THR A 7 -2.19 -9.84 -1.59
CA THR A 7 -2.45 -10.19 -0.19
C THR A 7 -1.23 -10.85 0.45
N SER A 8 -1.13 -10.78 1.77
CA SER A 8 -0.20 -11.58 2.57
C SER A 8 -0.94 -12.24 3.72
N TYR A 9 -1.47 -13.45 3.51
CA TYR A 9 -2.14 -14.22 4.56
C TYR A 9 -1.15 -15.11 5.31
N GLY A 10 -1.06 -14.92 6.62
CA GLY A 10 -0.28 -15.73 7.55
C GLY A 10 -1.10 -16.05 8.80
N ALA A 11 -0.55 -16.91 9.67
CA ALA A 11 -1.11 -17.07 11.02
C ALA A 11 -0.97 -15.73 11.79
N PRO A 12 -1.81 -15.47 12.81
CA PRO A 12 -1.65 -14.26 13.63
C PRO A 12 -0.22 -14.13 14.14
N GLY A 13 0.46 -13.03 13.79
CA GLY A 13 1.85 -12.78 14.17
C GLY A 13 2.92 -13.33 13.21
N THR A 14 2.55 -13.93 12.07
CA THR A 14 3.51 -14.33 11.03
C THR A 14 3.25 -13.60 9.71
N GLN A 15 4.33 -13.17 9.05
CA GLN A 15 4.22 -12.62 7.71
C GLN A 15 3.85 -13.75 6.74
N GLY A 16 2.66 -13.64 6.16
CA GLY A 16 2.12 -14.58 5.21
C GLY A 16 2.89 -14.66 3.90
N LYS A 17 2.64 -15.71 3.12
CA LYS A 17 3.08 -15.76 1.72
C LYS A 17 2.37 -14.64 0.96
N LEU A 18 3.15 -13.83 0.24
CA LEU A 18 2.58 -12.81 -0.64
C LEU A 18 1.98 -13.48 -1.88
N GLU A 19 0.74 -13.12 -2.21
CA GLU A 19 0.00 -13.67 -3.35
C GLU A 19 -0.66 -12.56 -4.16
N LEU A 20 -0.52 -12.64 -5.49
CA LEU A 20 -1.22 -11.77 -6.43
C LEU A 20 -2.62 -12.34 -6.68
N LEU A 21 -3.64 -11.68 -6.15
CA LEU A 21 -5.04 -12.10 -6.31
C LEU A 21 -5.65 -11.62 -7.63
N LYS A 22 -5.31 -10.39 -8.02
CA LYS A 22 -5.77 -9.78 -9.27
C LYS A 22 -4.62 -9.06 -9.95
N PRO A 23 -4.14 -9.53 -11.11
CA PRO A 23 -3.20 -8.76 -11.92
C PRO A 23 -3.88 -7.50 -12.50
N PRO A 24 -3.09 -6.49 -12.91
CA PRO A 24 -3.61 -5.41 -13.75
C PRO A 24 -4.22 -5.99 -15.04
N ALA A 25 -5.21 -5.30 -15.62
CA ALA A 25 -5.78 -5.73 -16.89
C ALA A 25 -4.71 -5.79 -18.00
N GLU A 26 -4.82 -6.76 -18.91
CA GLU A 26 -3.85 -6.97 -20.00
C GLU A 26 -3.60 -5.70 -20.83
N ARG A 27 -4.65 -4.90 -21.07
CA ARG A 27 -4.54 -3.61 -21.78
C ARG A 27 -3.61 -2.61 -21.08
N ILE A 28 -3.49 -2.67 -19.75
CA ILE A 28 -2.60 -1.80 -18.96
C ILE A 28 -1.18 -2.36 -18.99
N ILE A 29 -1.03 -3.68 -18.83
CA ILE A 29 0.27 -4.35 -18.93
C ILE A 29 0.88 -4.08 -20.31
N GLY A 30 0.11 -4.22 -21.39
CA GLY A 30 0.56 -4.03 -22.76
C GLY A 30 0.93 -2.59 -23.15
N ILE A 31 0.72 -1.59 -22.29
CA ILE A 31 1.09 -0.19 -22.59
C ILE A 31 2.60 -0.10 -22.83
N ALA A 32 2.97 0.63 -23.89
CA ALA A 32 4.36 0.98 -24.21
C ALA A 32 5.34 -0.23 -24.18
N GLY A 33 4.88 -1.39 -24.64
CA GLY A 33 5.73 -2.58 -24.81
C GLY A 33 5.78 -3.53 -23.61
N GLY A 34 4.84 -3.44 -22.66
CA GLY A 34 4.70 -4.48 -21.62
C GLY A 34 5.35 -4.16 -20.27
N GLU A 35 6.22 -3.14 -20.22
CA GLU A 35 7.08 -2.89 -19.06
C GLU A 35 6.53 -1.80 -18.11
N GLY A 36 5.36 -1.21 -18.44
CA GLY A 36 4.71 -0.20 -17.62
C GLY A 36 5.16 1.25 -17.85
N ARG A 37 5.95 1.54 -18.90
CA ARG A 37 6.25 2.96 -19.24
C ARG A 37 4.96 3.73 -19.52
N GLY A 38 4.81 4.90 -18.90
CA GLY A 38 3.60 5.72 -19.01
C GLY A 38 2.45 5.28 -18.10
N VAL A 39 2.67 4.27 -17.25
CA VAL A 39 1.73 3.89 -16.17
C VAL A 39 2.19 4.51 -14.85
N VAL A 40 1.24 5.02 -14.08
CA VAL A 40 1.45 5.47 -12.70
C VAL A 40 0.75 4.50 -11.76
N ILE A 41 1.51 3.94 -10.82
CA ILE A 41 1.01 3.15 -9.70
C ILE A 41 0.86 4.12 -8.52
N VAL A 42 -0.29 4.06 -7.85
CA VAL A 42 -0.57 4.88 -6.66
C VAL A 42 -0.97 3.93 -5.52
N ASP A 43 -0.32 4.09 -4.38
CA ASP A 43 -0.64 3.37 -3.14
C ASP A 43 -0.70 4.35 -1.95
N ASP A 44 -1.34 3.95 -0.86
CA ASP A 44 -1.43 4.79 0.34
C ASP A 44 -0.12 4.77 1.16
N LEU A 45 0.46 3.59 1.37
CA LEU A 45 1.66 3.36 2.15
C LEU A 45 2.51 2.22 1.55
N VAL A 46 3.81 2.45 1.46
CA VAL A 46 4.78 1.36 1.29
C VAL A 46 5.51 1.10 2.60
N ASP A 47 5.13 0.00 3.27
CA ASP A 47 5.69 -0.42 4.56
C ASP A 47 6.99 -1.25 4.38
N THR A 48 6.91 -2.58 4.43
CA THR A 48 8.08 -3.49 4.24
C THR A 48 8.45 -3.68 2.77
N GLY A 49 7.64 -3.14 1.87
CA GLY A 49 7.83 -3.22 0.43
C GLY A 49 7.34 -4.51 -0.24
N GLY A 50 6.70 -5.44 0.50
CA GLY A 50 6.23 -6.72 -0.06
C GLY A 50 5.35 -6.56 -1.30
N THR A 51 4.27 -5.80 -1.18
CA THR A 51 3.37 -5.46 -2.30
C THR A 51 4.13 -4.76 -3.42
N ALA A 52 4.94 -3.75 -3.09
CA ALA A 52 5.65 -2.95 -4.07
C ALA A 52 6.61 -3.80 -4.93
N ARG A 53 7.30 -4.79 -4.35
CA ARG A 53 8.17 -5.72 -5.11
C ARG A 53 7.39 -6.53 -6.14
N ILE A 54 6.20 -7.03 -5.78
CA ILE A 54 5.35 -7.79 -6.71
C ILE A 54 4.91 -6.89 -7.86
N VAL A 55 4.39 -5.70 -7.54
CA VAL A 55 3.88 -4.78 -8.57
C VAL A 55 5.01 -4.30 -9.48
N ARG A 56 6.19 -4.00 -8.94
CA ARG A 56 7.41 -3.70 -9.73
C ARG A 56 7.83 -4.86 -10.62
N GLY A 57 7.64 -6.11 -10.19
CA GLY A 57 7.90 -7.29 -11.03
C GLY A 57 7.00 -7.34 -12.27
N LEU A 58 5.77 -6.86 -12.17
CA LEU A 58 4.80 -6.82 -13.28
C LEU A 58 5.01 -5.60 -14.19
N LEU A 59 5.32 -4.44 -13.62
CA LEU A 59 5.43 -3.16 -14.31
C LEU A 59 6.73 -2.43 -13.90
N PRO A 60 7.91 -2.94 -14.29
CA PRO A 60 9.18 -2.48 -13.76
C PRO A 60 9.50 -1.01 -14.06
N LYS A 61 9.00 -0.48 -15.18
CA LYS A 61 9.24 0.90 -15.65
C LYS A 61 8.06 1.84 -15.39
N ALA A 62 7.04 1.39 -14.66
CA ALA A 62 5.98 2.27 -14.18
C ALA A 62 6.52 3.23 -13.11
N HIS A 63 5.93 4.42 -13.04
CA HIS A 63 6.20 5.36 -11.97
C HIS A 63 5.38 4.97 -10.73
N PHE A 64 6.05 4.65 -9.63
CA PHE A 64 5.40 4.27 -8.38
C PHE A 64 5.38 5.46 -7.42
N ALA A 65 4.18 5.98 -7.17
CA ALA A 65 3.92 7.01 -6.17
C ALA A 65 3.19 6.44 -4.93
N ALA A 66 3.53 6.92 -3.74
CA ALA A 66 2.80 6.63 -2.51
C ALA A 66 2.56 7.89 -1.67
N VAL A 67 1.55 7.89 -0.81
CA VAL A 67 1.38 9.00 0.15
C VAL A 67 2.46 8.90 1.24
N TYR A 68 2.57 7.73 1.86
CA TYR A 68 3.53 7.43 2.92
C TYR A 68 4.56 6.38 2.50
N ALA A 69 5.78 6.50 3.02
CA ALA A 69 6.82 5.49 2.88
C ALA A 69 7.52 5.24 4.23
N LYS A 70 7.86 3.99 4.50
CA LYS A 70 8.74 3.60 5.62
C LYS A 70 10.14 3.22 5.12
N PRO A 71 11.19 3.28 5.95
CA PRO A 71 12.57 3.06 5.51
C PRO A 71 12.81 1.77 4.71
N LEU A 72 12.16 0.66 5.07
CA LEU A 72 12.34 -0.62 4.36
C LEU A 72 11.67 -0.65 2.98
N GLY A 73 10.57 0.09 2.81
CA GLY A 73 9.78 0.16 1.58
C GLY A 73 10.17 1.30 0.66
N ARG A 74 10.71 2.39 1.22
CA ARG A 74 11.10 3.62 0.52
C ARG A 74 11.95 3.40 -0.74
N PRO A 75 12.94 2.49 -0.79
CA PRO A 75 13.74 2.29 -2.01
C PRO A 75 12.96 1.77 -3.23
N LEU A 76 11.71 1.32 -3.06
CA LEU A 76 10.90 0.72 -4.13
C LEU A 76 9.97 1.72 -4.83
N VAL A 77 9.76 2.89 -4.25
CA VAL A 77 8.91 3.96 -4.79
C VAL A 77 9.75 5.06 -5.44
N ASP A 78 9.21 5.66 -6.50
CA ASP A 78 9.85 6.79 -7.19
C ASP A 78 9.50 8.12 -6.53
N THR A 79 8.30 8.24 -5.96
CA THR A 79 7.83 9.46 -5.30
C THR A 79 7.00 9.12 -4.08
N PHE A 80 7.20 9.85 -3.01
CA PHE A 80 6.36 9.80 -1.82
C PHE A 80 6.26 11.19 -1.18
N ILE A 81 5.22 11.41 -0.38
CA ILE A 81 4.97 12.73 0.23
C ILE A 81 5.59 12.81 1.63
N THR A 82 5.42 11.77 2.45
CA THR A 82 5.92 11.77 3.83
C THR A 82 6.57 10.44 4.17
N GLU A 83 7.81 10.51 4.65
CA GLU A 83 8.48 9.36 5.26
C GLU A 83 8.13 9.31 6.75
N VAL A 84 7.80 8.12 7.25
CA VAL A 84 7.53 7.87 8.68
C VAL A 84 8.44 6.76 9.19
N SER A 85 8.65 6.67 10.50
CA SER A 85 9.49 5.62 11.09
C SER A 85 8.89 4.23 10.86
N GLN A 86 9.75 3.22 10.79
CA GLN A 86 9.34 1.84 10.49
C GLN A 86 8.33 1.28 11.53
N ASP A 87 8.46 1.70 12.79
CA ASP A 87 7.62 1.35 13.93
C ASP A 87 6.35 2.20 14.06
N THR A 88 6.17 3.24 13.24
CA THR A 88 4.93 4.03 13.23
C THR A 88 3.77 3.21 12.69
N TRP A 89 2.67 3.17 13.44
CA TRP A 89 1.37 2.69 12.95
C TRP A 89 0.52 3.88 12.48
N ILE A 90 0.06 3.85 11.23
CA ILE A 90 -0.77 4.91 10.65
C ILE A 90 -2.23 4.46 10.72
N HIS A 91 -3.11 5.31 11.26
CA HIS A 91 -4.55 5.16 11.11
C HIS A 91 -5.01 6.01 9.93
N PHE A 92 -5.47 5.39 8.84
CA PHE A 92 -6.02 6.14 7.72
C PHE A 92 -7.45 6.61 8.00
N PRO A 93 -7.90 7.70 7.35
CA PRO A 93 -9.26 8.20 7.54
C PRO A 93 -10.34 7.13 7.33
N TRP A 94 -10.16 6.23 6.35
CA TRP A 94 -11.10 5.15 6.04
C TRP A 94 -11.05 3.96 7.02
N ASP A 95 -10.01 3.85 7.84
CA ASP A 95 -9.93 2.85 8.93
C ASP A 95 -10.59 3.34 10.21
N THR A 96 -11.00 4.61 10.24
CA THR A 96 -11.59 5.27 11.41
C THR A 96 -13.02 5.72 11.12
N GLY A 97 -13.79 5.96 12.17
CA GLY A 97 -15.17 6.41 12.05
C GLY A 97 -15.66 7.11 13.32
N LEU A 98 -16.69 7.94 13.17
CA LEU A 98 -17.34 8.57 14.31
C LEU A 98 -18.10 7.52 15.12
N ALA A 99 -17.82 7.47 16.42
CA ALA A 99 -18.51 6.62 17.38
C ALA A 99 -18.78 7.41 18.66
N PHE A 100 -19.85 7.05 19.36
CA PHE A 100 -20.10 7.59 20.70
C PHE A 100 -18.89 7.26 21.60
N GLN A 101 -18.38 8.27 22.30
CA GLN A 101 -17.35 8.13 23.31
C GLN A 101 -17.96 8.44 24.67
N PRO A 102 -18.00 7.46 25.61
CA PRO A 102 -18.56 7.70 26.93
C PRO A 102 -17.73 8.76 27.69
N PRO A 103 -18.35 9.50 28.63
CA PRO A 103 -17.62 10.41 29.50
C PRO A 103 -16.49 9.68 30.24
N LEU A 104 -15.37 10.38 30.47
CA LEU A 104 -14.23 9.83 31.22
C LEU A 104 -14.56 9.45 32.67
N ARG A 105 -15.60 10.06 33.25
CA ARG A 105 -16.13 9.74 34.58
C ARG A 105 -17.57 9.25 34.47
N GLU A 106 -17.82 8.04 34.95
CA GLU A 106 -19.18 7.54 35.14
C GLU A 106 -19.93 8.38 36.19
N GLY A 107 -21.17 8.79 35.87
CA GLY A 107 -22.05 9.50 36.81
C GLY A 107 -21.63 10.93 37.17
N GLY A 108 -20.97 11.65 36.26
CA GLY A 108 -20.68 13.07 36.43
C GLY A 108 -21.96 13.93 36.41
N ALA A 109 -22.47 14.27 37.60
CA ALA A 109 -23.33 15.42 37.87
C ALA A 109 -22.51 16.50 38.57
#